data_AF-A0AAN5KSV1-F1
#
_entry.id   AF-A0AAN5KSV1-F1
#
_cell.length_a   1.000
_cell.length_b   1.000
_cell.length_c   1.000
_cell.angle_alpha   90.00
_cell.angle_beta   90.00
_cell.angle_gamma   90.00
#
_symmetry.space_group_name_H-M   'P 1'
#
loop_
_entity.id
_entity.type
_entity.pdbx_description
1 polymer ?
#
loop_
_entity_poly.entity_id
_entity_poly.type
_entity_poly.pdbx_seq_one_letter_code
_entity_poly.pdbx_strand_id
1 'polypeptide(L)' 'MSLFANSPKLRKSERGTCNAKTRKSTLCQAPPVWNNYSDSAINGRCKLHGGLSTGPKTEVGRQAIRESNRRRKK' A
#
# COMPACT_ATOMS: atom_id res chain seq x y z
N MET A 1 -23.61 15.98 12.38
CA MET A 1 -22.40 15.63 11.60
C MET A 1 -22.76 14.52 10.62
N SER A 2 -22.46 14.68 9.32
CA SER A 2 -22.86 13.75 8.27
C SER A 2 -22.12 12.41 8.38
N LEU A 3 -22.86 11.29 8.34
CA LEU A 3 -22.34 9.92 8.36
C LEU A 3 -21.44 9.59 7.15
N PHE A 4 -21.48 10.40 6.09
CA PHE A 4 -20.80 10.15 4.83
C PHE A 4 -19.65 11.10 4.53
N ALA A 5 -19.30 12.00 5.46
CA ALA A 5 -18.25 13.00 5.23
C ALA A 5 -16.88 12.36 4.89
N ASN A 6 -16.67 11.11 5.30
CA ASN A 6 -15.43 10.35 5.05
C ASN A 6 -15.68 9.08 4.20
N SER A 7 -16.68 9.11 3.32
CA SER A 7 -16.88 8.03 2.35
C SER A 7 -15.98 8.22 1.14
N PRO A 8 -15.32 7.16 0.64
CA PRO A 8 -14.56 7.23 -0.62
C PRO A 8 -15.43 7.69 -1.78
N LYS A 9 -14.90 8.53 -2.67
CA LYS A 9 -15.65 8.97 -3.87
C LYS A 9 -15.61 7.89 -4.96
N LEU A 10 -14.46 7.22 -5.11
CA LEU A 10 -14.32 6.12 -6.08
C LEU A 10 -14.95 4.82 -5.60
N ARG A 11 -15.63 4.09 -6.51
CA ARG A 11 -16.18 2.77 -6.20
C ARG A 11 -15.06 1.77 -5.98
N LYS A 12 -15.29 0.75 -5.15
CA LYS A 12 -14.26 -0.26 -4.82
C LYS A 12 -13.68 -0.95 -6.06
N SER A 13 -14.47 -1.15 -7.11
CA SER A 13 -14.05 -1.72 -8.39
C SER A 13 -13.10 -0.82 -9.19
N GLU A 14 -13.19 0.49 -9.01
CA GLU A 14 -12.40 1.49 -9.75
C GLU A 14 -11.06 1.81 -9.08
N ARG A 15 -10.86 1.38 -7.83
CA ARG A 15 -9.65 1.63 -7.03
C ARG A 15 -8.43 0.80 -7.44
N GLY A 16 -8.59 -0.07 -8.45
CA GLY A 16 -7.55 -0.98 -8.92
C GLY A 16 -7.24 -2.13 -7.94
N THR A 17 -6.11 -2.79 -8.19
CA THR A 17 -5.65 -3.97 -7.44
C THR A 17 -4.26 -3.77 -6.84
N CYS A 18 -3.90 -4.65 -5.91
CA CYS A 18 -2.62 -4.64 -5.22
C CYS A 18 -1.45 -4.87 -6.18
N ASN A 19 -0.45 -4.00 -6.15
CA ASN A 19 0.74 -4.08 -7.01
C ASN A 19 1.78 -5.16 -6.63
N ALA A 20 1.41 -6.13 -5.79
CA ALA A 20 2.32 -7.18 -5.30
C ALA A 20 2.18 -8.46 -6.14
N LYS A 21 3.29 -9.17 -6.34
CA LYS A 21 3.27 -10.52 -6.90
C LYS A 21 2.99 -11.54 -5.79
N THR A 22 2.10 -12.48 -6.07
CA THR A 22 1.79 -13.60 -5.17
C THR A 22 2.95 -14.61 -5.17
N ARG A 23 2.88 -15.61 -4.26
CA ARG A 23 3.83 -16.74 -4.26
C ARG A 23 3.81 -17.55 -5.56
N LYS A 24 2.73 -17.48 -6.35
CA LYS A 24 2.61 -18.11 -7.67
C LYS A 24 3.10 -17.21 -8.80
N SER A 25 3.78 -16.10 -8.49
CA SER A 25 4.28 -15.11 -9.45
C SER A 25 3.22 -14.35 -10.25
N THR A 26 1.93 -14.50 -9.94
CA THR A 26 0.83 -13.73 -10.52
C THR A 26 0.57 -12.42 -9.77
N LEU A 27 -0.09 -11.45 -10.40
CA LEU A 27 -0.48 -10.20 -9.73
C LEU A 27 -1.59 -10.44 -8.71
N CYS A 28 -1.48 -9.78 -7.55
CA CYS A 28 -2.49 -9.85 -6.51
C CYS A 28 -3.77 -9.12 -6.95
N GLN A 29 -4.91 -9.80 -6.86
CA GLN A 29 -6.22 -9.26 -7.25
C GLN A 29 -6.95 -8.51 -6.11
N ALA A 30 -6.40 -8.53 -4.89
CA ALA A 30 -7.02 -7.86 -3.76
C ALA A 30 -6.96 -6.34 -3.92
N PRO A 31 -7.98 -5.58 -3.46
CA PRO A 31 -7.94 -4.12 -3.51
C PRO A 31 -6.83 -3.57 -2.60
N PRO A 32 -6.23 -2.42 -2.95
CA PRO A 32 -5.29 -1.76 -2.09
C PRO A 32 -6.00 -1.22 -0.83
N VAL A 33 -5.22 -0.97 0.23
CA VAL A 33 -5.74 -0.24 1.38
C VAL A 33 -6.03 1.21 0.95
N TRP A 34 -7.26 1.65 1.17
CA TRP A 34 -7.75 2.96 0.79
C TRP A 34 -7.73 3.93 1.98
N ASN A 35 -7.27 5.14 1.75
CA ASN A 35 -7.45 6.24 2.68
C ASN A 35 -8.67 7.05 2.25
N ASN A 36 -9.71 7.04 3.08
CA ASN A 36 -10.95 7.75 2.76
C ASN A 36 -10.81 9.28 2.83
N TYR A 37 -9.85 9.80 3.59
CA TYR A 37 -9.62 11.25 3.72
C TYR A 37 -8.92 11.81 2.48
N SER A 38 -7.87 11.13 2.00
CA SER A 38 -7.16 11.53 0.79
C SER A 38 -7.78 10.97 -0.49
N ASP A 39 -8.83 10.16 -0.35
CA ASP A 39 -9.50 9.37 -1.40
C ASP A 39 -8.52 8.71 -2.38
N SER A 40 -7.53 8.01 -1.83
CA SER A 40 -6.45 7.39 -2.60
C SER A 40 -5.88 6.15 -1.92
N ALA A 41 -5.18 5.31 -2.69
CA ALA A 41 -4.48 4.15 -2.14
C ALA A 41 -3.28 4.61 -1.29
N ILE A 42 -3.10 4.02 -0.10
CA ILE A 42 -2.02 4.41 0.81
C ILE A 42 -0.63 4.16 0.19
N ASN A 43 -0.41 2.96 -0.36
CA ASN A 43 0.84 2.55 -0.98
C ASN A 43 0.65 1.58 -2.16
N GLY A 44 -0.59 1.45 -2.64
CA GLY A 44 -0.95 0.53 -3.73
C GLY A 44 -0.95 -0.96 -3.37
N ARG A 45 -0.82 -1.34 -2.08
CA ARG A 45 -0.86 -2.74 -1.63
C ARG A 45 -2.08 -3.06 -0.78
N CYS A 46 -2.51 -4.32 -0.80
CA CYS A 46 -3.59 -4.80 0.05
C CYS A 46 -3.09 -5.06 1.48
N LYS A 47 -4.01 -5.25 2.43
CA LYS A 47 -3.69 -5.52 3.84
C LYS A 47 -2.71 -6.69 4.04
N LEU A 48 -2.76 -7.69 3.17
CA LEU A 48 -1.93 -8.91 3.28
C LEU A 48 -0.53 -8.74 2.69
N HIS A 49 -0.33 -7.77 1.79
CA HIS A 49 0.96 -7.51 1.14
C HIS A 49 1.63 -6.22 1.64
N GLY A 50 1.28 -5.77 2.84
CA GLY A 50 1.90 -4.59 3.46
C GLY A 50 1.19 -3.26 3.15
N GLY A 51 -0.07 -3.30 2.72
CA GLY A 51 -0.90 -2.11 2.52
C GLY A 51 -1.09 -1.24 3.77
N LEU A 52 -0.97 -1.84 4.95
CA LEU A 52 -1.01 -1.16 6.24
C LEU A 52 0.37 -0.70 6.73
N SER A 53 1.45 -1.05 6.01
CA SER A 53 2.79 -0.59 6.34
C SER A 53 2.94 0.87 5.98
N THR A 54 3.37 1.67 6.95
CA THR A 54 3.66 3.10 6.77
C THR A 54 5.11 3.36 6.32
N GLY A 55 5.90 2.30 6.12
CA GLY A 55 7.33 2.40 5.82
C GLY A 55 8.13 3.03 6.97
N PRO A 56 9.45 3.20 6.80
CA PRO A 56 10.28 3.92 7.75
C PRO A 56 9.94 5.42 7.73
N LYS A 57 9.60 5.98 8.89
CA LYS A 57 9.28 7.41 9.05
C LYS A 57 10.52 8.30 9.31
N THR A 58 11.64 7.69 9.71
CA THR A 58 12.87 8.38 10.07
C THR A 58 13.95 8.19 9.01
N GLU A 59 14.90 9.13 8.94
CA GLU A 59 16.02 9.00 8.00
C GLU A 59 16.88 7.77 8.32
N VAL A 60 17.16 7.51 9.60
CA VAL A 60 17.88 6.32 10.04
C VAL A 60 17.18 5.04 9.56
N GLY A 61 15.85 4.96 9.69
CA GLY A 61 15.08 3.82 9.20
C GLY A 61 15.13 3.69 7.67
N ARG A 62 15.09 4.80 6.94
CA ARG A 62 15.26 4.81 5.48
C ARG A 62 16.65 4.32 5.07
N GLN A 63 17.70 4.76 5.76
CA GLN A 63 19.08 4.31 5.50
C GLN A 63 19.26 2.81 5.79
N ALA A 64 18.70 2.30 6.89
CA ALA A 64 18.75 0.86 7.21
C ALA A 64 18.13 0.00 6.11
N ILE A 65 16.97 0.41 5.56
CA ILE A 65 16.36 -0.30 4.42
C ILE A 65 17.21 -0.17 3.16
N ARG A 66 17.73 1.02 2.85
CA ARG A 66 18.61 1.23 1.69
C ARG A 66 19.85 0.35 1.75
N GLU A 67 20.51 0.29 2.90
CA GLU A 67 21.69 -0.53 3.12
C GLU A 67 21.37 -2.03 3.00
N SER A 68 20.28 -2.49 3.64
CA SER A 68 19.79 -3.86 3.49
C SER A 68 19.54 -4.23 2.01
N ASN A 69 18.92 -3.33 1.24
CA ASN A 69 18.71 -3.53 -0.19
C ASN A 69 20.03 -3.57 -0.98
N ARG A 70 21.01 -2.72 -0.66
CA ARG A 70 22.35 -2.76 -1.27
C ARG A 70 23.03 -4.11 -1.04
N ARG A 71 22.98 -4.64 0.20
CA ARG A 71 23.57 -5.94 0.55
C ARG A 71 22.92 -7.12 -0.18
N ARG A 72 21.64 -7.04 -0.51
CA ARG A 72 20.89 -8.08 -1.25
C ARG A 72 21.07 -8.01 -2.76
N LYS A 73 21.50 -6.86 -3.28
CA LYS A 73 21.71 -6.64 -4.71
C LYS A 73 23.02 -7.33 -5.08
N LYS A 74 22.92 -8.56 -5.59
CA LYS A 74 24.01 -9.24 -6.30
C LYS A 74 24.29 -8.53 -7.61
#